data_AF-A0A7W1B4J1-F1
#
_entry.id   AF-A0A7W1B4J1-F1
#
_cell.length_a   1.000
_cell.length_b   1.000
_cell.length_c   1.000
_cell.angle_alpha   90.00
_cell.angle_beta   90.00
_cell.angle_gamma   90.00
#
_symmetry.space_group_name_H-M   'P 1'
#
loop_
_entity.id
_entity.type
_entity.pdbx_description
1 polymer ?
#
loop_
_entity_poly.entity_id
_entity_poly.type
_entity_poly.pdbx_seq_one_letter_code
_entity_poly.pdbx_strand_id
1 'polypeptide(L)'
;EIARAGILSVDKGQMEAAQALGMSRGKAMLRVVLPQAMRVIVPPTGNETIAMLKDTSLLLAIPVGTELFFQLQAIGNRTYQTFPVLVAATLYYLLASSVLMVGQAYLEKRFGRGFGTTVRSDKDQSTIGLAAGSAK
;
A
#
# COMPACT_ATOMS: atom_id res chain seq x y z
N GLU A 1 -6.58 2.02 9.34
CA GLU A 1 -5.23 1.60 9.76
C GLU A 1 -4.08 2.35 9.10
N ILE A 2 -3.87 2.29 7.78
CA ILE A 2 -2.72 2.96 7.12
C ILE A 2 -2.70 4.48 7.40
N ALA A 3 -3.84 5.16 7.25
CA ALA A 3 -3.94 6.59 7.54
C ALA A 3 -3.67 6.92 9.03
N ARG A 4 -4.14 6.06 9.94
CA ARG A 4 -3.93 6.22 11.38
C ARG A 4 -2.46 6.02 11.75
N ALA A 5 -1.85 4.98 11.21
CA ALA A 5 -0.43 4.66 11.39
C ALA A 5 0.46 5.78 10.85
N GLY A 6 0.12 6.35 9.69
CA GLY A 6 0.88 7.46 9.12
C GLY A 6 0.73 8.79 9.87
N ILE A 7 -0.37 9.02 10.58
CA ILE A 7 -0.50 10.18 11.48
C ILE A 7 0.28 9.93 12.77
N LEU A 8 0.25 8.70 13.31
CA LEU A 8 0.97 8.32 14.53
C LEU A 8 2.48 8.20 14.33
N SER A 9 2.96 8.04 13.10
CA SER A 9 4.39 8.02 12.78
C SER A 9 5.03 9.41 12.82
N VAL A 10 4.24 10.48 12.83
CA VAL A 10 4.74 11.85 12.99
C VAL A 10 5.09 12.09 14.45
N ASP A 11 6.30 12.62 14.69
CA ASP A 11 6.80 12.91 16.03
C ASP A 11 5.87 13.86 16.80
N LYS A 12 5.57 13.52 18.06
CA LYS A 12 4.67 14.32 18.91
C LYS A 12 5.21 15.73 19.17
N GLY A 13 6.54 15.90 19.17
CA GLY A 13 7.20 17.20 19.29
C GLY A 13 6.87 18.16 18.15
N GLN A 14 6.51 17.68 16.95
CA GLN A 14 6.02 18.54 15.86
C GLN A 14 4.70 19.24 16.22
N MET A 15 3.81 18.53 16.92
CA MET A 15 2.54 19.07 17.40
C MET A 15 2.74 20.04 18.57
N GLU A 16 3.64 19.70 19.49
CA GLU A 16 3.98 20.54 20.65
C GLU A 16 4.70 21.82 20.22
N ALA A 17 5.62 21.74 19.27
CA ALA A 17 6.31 22.90 18.68
C ALA A 17 5.33 23.82 17.93
N ALA A 18 4.41 23.26 17.15
CA ALA A 18 3.39 24.06 16.46
C ALA A 18 2.48 24.81 17.46
N GLN A 19 2.13 24.17 18.58
CA GLN A 19 1.35 24.80 19.65
C GLN A 19 2.15 25.88 20.39
N ALA A 20 3.45 25.65 20.64
CA ALA A 20 4.36 26.65 21.23
C ALA A 20 4.52 27.88 20.33
N LEU A 21 4.40 27.72 19.01
CA LEU A 21 4.37 28.81 18.03
C LEU A 21 2.98 29.46 17.88
N GLY A 22 2.02 29.16 18.76
CA GLY A 22 0.69 29.76 18.78
C GLY A 22 -0.27 29.22 17.71
N MET A 23 0.02 28.07 17.07
CA MET A 23 -0.93 27.46 16.15
C MET A 23 -2.08 26.78 16.89
N SER A 24 -3.31 26.99 16.43
CA SER A 24 -4.45 26.16 16.84
C SER A 24 -4.26 24.72 16.38
N ARG A 25 -4.81 23.75 17.13
CA ARG A 25 -4.67 22.31 16.83
C ARG A 25 -5.04 21.95 15.37
N GLY A 26 -6.08 22.57 14.81
CA GLY A 26 -6.47 22.35 13.42
C GLY A 26 -5.43 22.88 12.42
N LYS A 27 -4.84 24.05 12.69
CA LYS A 27 -3.80 24.65 11.84
C LYS A 27 -2.51 23.83 11.89
N ALA A 28 -2.14 23.35 13.08
CA ALA A 28 -1.01 22.45 13.28
C ALA A 28 -1.21 21.11 12.55
N MET A 29 -2.41 20.52 12.64
CA MET A 29 -2.74 19.28 11.94
C MET A 29 -2.63 19.45 10.42
N LEU A 30 -3.27 20.47 9.83
CA LEU A 30 -3.31 20.64 8.37
C LEU A 30 -1.99 21.10 7.76
N ARG A 31 -1.21 21.94 8.46
CA ARG A 31 0.03 22.52 7.90
C ARG A 31 1.31 21.80 8.31
N VAL A 32 1.32 21.05 9.41
CA VAL A 32 2.52 20.40 9.95
C VAL A 32 2.40 18.89 9.87
N VAL A 33 1.40 18.30 10.52
CA VAL A 33 1.29 16.84 10.66
C VAL A 33 0.82 16.18 9.37
N LEU A 34 -0.24 16.70 8.74
CA LEU A 34 -0.84 16.09 7.56
C LEU A 34 0.15 16.01 6.37
N PRO A 35 0.91 17.05 6.00
CA PRO A 35 1.88 16.94 4.91
C PRO A 35 3.00 15.93 5.18
N GLN A 36 3.37 15.74 6.46
CA GLN A 36 4.38 14.75 6.86
C GLN A 36 3.81 13.33 6.81
N ALA A 37 2.63 13.13 7.40
CA ALA A 37 1.90 11.86 7.39
C ALA A 37 1.62 11.38 5.95
N MET A 38 1.23 12.29 5.06
CA MET A 38 0.93 11.95 3.65
C MET A 38 2.14 11.35 2.92
N ARG A 39 3.37 11.75 3.24
CA ARG A 39 4.58 11.15 2.64
C ARG A 39 4.77 9.69 3.02
N VAL A 40 4.22 9.27 4.16
CA VAL A 40 4.29 7.90 4.68
C VAL A 40 3.08 7.07 4.25
N ILE A 41 1.89 7.68 4.17
CA ILE A 41 0.63 6.99 3.82
C ILE A 41 0.56 6.66 2.32
N VAL A 42 1.04 7.56 1.48
CA VAL A 42 0.82 7.50 0.03
C VAL A 42 1.48 6.29 -0.64
N PRO A 43 2.76 5.95 -0.38
CA PRO A 43 3.39 4.78 -1.00
C PRO A 43 2.67 3.44 -0.72
N PRO A 44 2.38 3.06 0.55
CA PRO A 44 1.70 1.80 0.83
C PRO A 44 0.24 1.77 0.32
N THR A 45 -0.49 2.89 0.34
CA THR A 45 -1.84 2.95 -0.23
C THR A 45 -1.84 2.72 -1.74
N GLY A 46 -0.83 3.20 -2.46
CA GLY A 46 -0.67 2.92 -3.89
C GLY A 46 -0.47 1.42 -4.17
N ASN A 47 0.41 0.77 -3.40
CA ASN A 47 0.65 -0.66 -3.52
C ASN A 47 -0.60 -1.50 -3.20
N GLU A 48 -1.32 -1.16 -2.13
CA GLU A 48 -2.60 -1.79 -1.80
C GLU A 48 -3.65 -1.60 -2.90
N THR A 49 -3.70 -0.44 -3.55
CA THR A 49 -4.64 -0.21 -4.67
C THR A 49 -4.35 -1.12 -5.86
N ILE A 50 -3.06 -1.38 -6.16
CA ILE A 50 -2.66 -2.32 -7.21
C ILE A 50 -3.00 -3.77 -6.81
N ALA A 51 -2.82 -4.12 -5.53
CA ALA A 51 -3.23 -5.43 -5.01
C ALA A 51 -4.74 -5.62 -5.12
N MET A 52 -5.53 -4.65 -4.63
CA MET A 52 -6.98 -4.65 -4.71
C MET A 52 -7.48 -4.75 -6.15
N LEU A 53 -6.84 -4.08 -7.12
CA LEU A 53 -7.22 -4.20 -8.53
C LEU A 53 -7.06 -5.63 -9.06
N LYS A 54 -6.08 -6.40 -8.59
CA LYS A 54 -5.97 -7.82 -8.96
C LYS A 54 -7.00 -8.64 -8.19
N ASP A 55 -7.21 -8.34 -6.92
CA ASP A 55 -8.19 -9.06 -6.08
C ASP A 55 -9.63 -8.86 -6.57
N THR A 56 -9.94 -7.78 -7.30
CA THR A 56 -11.26 -7.64 -7.94
C THR A 56 -11.55 -8.77 -8.93
N SER A 57 -10.53 -9.44 -9.50
CA SER A 57 -10.79 -10.58 -10.38
C SER A 57 -11.43 -11.76 -9.62
N LEU A 58 -11.27 -11.86 -8.30
CA LEU A 58 -11.95 -12.88 -7.47
C LEU A 58 -13.48 -12.73 -7.49
N LEU A 59 -14.01 -11.56 -7.88
CA LEU A 59 -15.45 -11.34 -8.03
C LEU A 59 -16.09 -12.20 -9.13
N LEU A 60 -15.30 -12.91 -9.94
CA LEU A 60 -15.78 -13.86 -10.95
C LEU A 60 -16.74 -14.93 -10.40
N ALA A 61 -16.66 -15.24 -9.10
CA ALA A 61 -17.56 -16.19 -8.42
C ALA A 61 -18.99 -15.65 -8.27
N ILE A 62 -19.18 -14.35 -8.44
CA ILE A 62 -20.48 -13.67 -8.43
C ILE A 62 -20.69 -13.13 -9.86
N PRO A 63 -21.88 -13.28 -10.46
CA PRO A 63 -22.15 -12.78 -11.81
C PRO A 63 -22.27 -11.24 -11.82
N VAL A 64 -21.13 -10.58 -11.68
CA VAL A 64 -20.99 -9.13 -11.81
C VAL A 64 -20.71 -8.82 -13.27
N GLY A 65 -21.75 -8.46 -14.02
CA GLY A 65 -21.66 -8.23 -15.47
C GLY A 65 -20.71 -7.10 -15.87
N THR A 66 -20.25 -6.26 -14.94
CA THR A 66 -19.30 -5.16 -15.17
C THR A 66 -17.84 -5.55 -14.91
N GLU A 67 -17.56 -6.76 -14.41
CA GLU A 67 -16.22 -7.22 -14.09
C GLU A 67 -15.54 -7.82 -15.34
N LEU A 68 -14.29 -7.42 -15.57
CA LEU A 68 -13.57 -7.71 -16.82
C LEU A 68 -13.23 -9.21 -16.96
N PHE A 69 -12.79 -9.84 -15.88
CA PHE A 69 -12.41 -11.26 -15.89
C PHE A 69 -13.63 -12.15 -16.15
N PHE A 70 -14.78 -11.84 -15.56
CA PHE A 70 -16.05 -12.50 -15.75
C PHE A 70 -16.52 -12.39 -17.20
N GLN A 71 -16.46 -11.18 -17.79
CA GLN A 71 -16.82 -11.00 -19.20
C GLN A 71 -15.90 -11.79 -20.15
N LEU A 72 -14.59 -11.76 -19.90
CA LEU A 72 -13.64 -12.52 -20.70
C LEU A 72 -13.92 -14.01 -20.59
N GLN A 73 -14.08 -14.55 -19.38
CA GLN A 73 -14.39 -15.97 -19.17
C GLN A 73 -15.72 -16.38 -19.81
N ALA A 74 -16.74 -15.51 -19.78
CA ALA A 74 -18.01 -15.75 -20.47
C ALA A 74 -17.84 -15.85 -22.00
N ILE A 75 -16.97 -15.03 -22.60
CA ILE A 75 -16.62 -15.11 -24.03
C ILE A 75 -15.86 -16.41 -24.31
N GLY A 76 -14.87 -16.75 -23.48
CA GLY A 76 -14.08 -17.99 -23.63
C GLY A 76 -14.95 -19.25 -23.60
N ASN A 77 -15.95 -19.29 -22.72
CA ASN A 77 -16.92 -20.38 -22.65
C ASN A 77 -17.86 -20.45 -23.86
N ARG A 78 -18.22 -19.31 -24.46
CA ARG A 78 -19.06 -19.27 -25.69
C ARG A 78 -18.30 -19.69 -26.93
N THR A 79 -17.04 -19.30 -27.03
CA THR A 79 -16.18 -19.58 -28.20
C THR A 79 -15.43 -20.91 -28.07
N TYR A 80 -15.54 -21.60 -26.92
CA TYR A 80 -14.74 -22.78 -26.57
C TYR A 80 -13.23 -22.56 -26.66
N GLN A 81 -12.80 -21.31 -26.51
CA GLN A 81 -11.42 -20.86 -26.63
C GLN A 81 -10.95 -20.28 -25.29
N THR A 82 -10.97 -21.10 -24.24
CA THR A 82 -10.64 -20.67 -22.87
C THR A 82 -9.19 -20.22 -22.73
N PHE A 83 -8.25 -20.95 -23.32
CA PHE A 83 -6.82 -20.65 -23.21
C PHE A 83 -6.44 -19.25 -23.75
N PRO A 84 -6.75 -18.88 -25.01
CA PRO A 84 -6.38 -17.55 -25.53
C PRO A 84 -7.09 -16.41 -24.80
N VAL A 85 -8.29 -16.63 -24.28
CA VAL A 85 -9.04 -15.64 -23.50
C VAL A 85 -8.39 -15.40 -22.13
N LEU A 86 -7.89 -16.45 -21.46
CA LEU A 86 -7.15 -16.28 -20.21
C LEU A 86 -5.85 -15.50 -20.42
N VAL A 87 -5.13 -15.75 -21.52
CA VAL A 87 -3.95 -14.97 -21.89
C VAL A 87 -4.32 -13.49 -22.12
N ALA A 88 -5.41 -13.22 -22.83
CA ALA A 88 -5.89 -11.84 -23.01
C ALA A 88 -6.25 -11.18 -21.67
N ALA A 89 -6.92 -11.89 -20.76
CA ALA A 89 -7.23 -11.40 -19.42
C ALA A 89 -5.96 -11.04 -18.64
N THR A 90 -4.97 -11.94 -18.63
CA THR A 90 -3.68 -11.67 -17.98
C THR A 90 -3.00 -10.43 -18.56
N LEU A 91 -2.99 -10.27 -19.89
CA LEU A 91 -2.43 -9.08 -20.55
C LEU A 91 -3.16 -7.79 -20.17
N TYR A 92 -4.49 -7.82 -20.07
CA TYR A 92 -5.27 -6.67 -19.61
C TYR A 92 -4.93 -6.29 -18.17
N TYR A 93 -4.89 -7.27 -17.25
CA TYR A 93 -4.53 -7.02 -15.85
C TYR A 93 -3.06 -6.57 -15.71
N LEU A 94 -2.15 -7.08 -16.54
CA LEU A 94 -0.76 -6.61 -16.62
C LEU A 94 -0.70 -5.15 -17.09
N LEU A 95 -1.44 -4.79 -18.12
CA LEU A 95 -1.47 -3.43 -18.65
C LEU A 95 -2.07 -2.46 -17.63
N ALA A 96 -3.19 -2.83 -16.99
CA ALA A 96 -3.82 -2.03 -15.96
C ALA A 96 -2.90 -1.81 -14.75
N SER A 97 -2.28 -2.88 -14.24
CA SER A 97 -1.32 -2.79 -13.13
C SER A 97 -0.06 -2.01 -13.50
N SER A 98 0.44 -2.13 -14.73
CA SER A 98 1.57 -1.34 -15.23
C SER A 98 1.25 0.16 -15.28
N VAL A 99 0.07 0.55 -15.77
CA VAL A 99 -0.38 1.95 -15.77
C VAL A 99 -0.47 2.50 -14.34
N LEU A 100 -1.03 1.73 -13.41
CA LEU A 100 -1.07 2.12 -11.99
C LEU A 100 0.33 2.24 -11.37
N MET A 101 1.26 1.35 -11.73
CA MET A 101 2.63 1.40 -11.25
C MET A 101 3.37 2.66 -11.74
N VAL A 102 3.13 3.09 -12.98
CA VAL A 102 3.63 4.38 -13.49
C VAL A 102 3.02 5.55 -12.72
N GLY A 103 1.72 5.51 -12.44
CA GLY A 103 1.03 6.49 -11.60
C GLY A 103 1.62 6.56 -10.18
N GLN A 104 1.87 5.42 -9.57
CA GLN A 104 2.54 5.30 -8.27
C GLN A 104 3.95 5.87 -8.33
N ALA A 105 4.75 5.56 -9.36
CA ALA A 105 6.10 6.09 -9.50
C ALA A 105 6.11 7.63 -9.60
N TYR A 106 5.11 8.22 -10.25
CA TYR A 106 4.94 9.67 -10.29
C TYR A 106 4.58 10.26 -8.92
N LEU A 107 3.73 9.53 -8.18
CA LEU A 107 3.30 9.90 -6.84
C LEU A 107 4.46 9.77 -5.84
N GLU A 108 5.26 8.73 -5.93
CA GLU A 108 6.52 8.56 -5.20
C GLU A 108 7.54 9.62 -5.57
N LYS A 109 7.66 10.02 -6.84
CA LYS A 109 8.54 11.15 -7.18
C LYS A 109 8.10 12.46 -6.49
N ARG A 110 6.80 12.62 -6.24
CA ARG A 110 6.23 13.80 -5.57
C ARG A 110 6.30 13.73 -4.04
N PHE A 111 6.21 12.54 -3.44
CA PHE A 111 6.12 12.34 -1.99
C PHE A 111 7.29 11.56 -1.36
N GLY A 112 8.11 10.88 -2.16
CA GLY A 112 8.95 9.73 -1.81
C GLY A 112 10.40 10.06 -1.44
N ARG A 113 10.65 11.13 -0.69
CA ARG A 113 11.89 11.22 0.10
C ARG A 113 11.56 11.11 1.58
N GLY A 114 11.67 9.89 2.11
CA GLY A 114 11.78 9.64 3.55
C GLY A 114 11.12 8.34 4.00
N PHE A 115 11.91 7.45 4.58
CA PHE A 115 11.56 6.17 5.21
C PHE A 115 11.42 4.95 4.29
N GLY A 116 12.58 4.41 3.90
CA GLY A 116 12.71 2.96 3.88
C GLY A 116 12.52 2.43 5.29
N THR A 117 11.56 1.51 5.46
CA THR A 117 11.31 0.78 6.70
C THR A 117 12.60 0.10 7.12
N THR A 118 13.39 0.70 8.02
CA THR A 118 14.41 -0.04 8.75
C THR A 118 13.66 -0.97 9.68
N VAL A 119 13.27 -2.13 9.17
CA VAL A 119 12.94 -3.29 9.98
C VAL A 119 14.21 -3.55 10.78
N ARG A 120 14.26 -3.07 12.03
CA ARG A 120 15.30 -3.42 12.98
C ARG A 120 15.18 -4.93 13.14
N SER A 121 16.04 -5.66 12.43
CA SER A 121 16.15 -7.10 12.57
C SER A 121 16.52 -7.36 14.01
N ASP A 122 15.55 -7.85 14.79
CA ASP A 122 15.67 -8.22 16.20
C ASP A 122 16.48 -9.51 16.35
N LYS A 123 17.61 -9.60 15.65
CA LYS A 123 18.53 -10.73 15.64
C LYS A 123 19.44 -10.76 16.88
N ASP A 124 19.30 -9.80 17.79
CA ASP A 124 20.19 -9.62 18.95
C ASP A 124 19.62 -10.18 20.26
N GLN A 125 18.34 -10.59 20.28
CA GLN A 125 17.73 -11.20 21.48
C GLN A 125 17.94 -12.72 21.58
N SER A 126 18.20 -13.41 20.47
CA SER A 126 18.41 -14.87 20.49
C SER A 126 19.81 -15.28 20.97
N THR A 127 20.81 -14.40 20.84
CA THR A 127 22.19 -14.65 21.30
C THR A 127 22.33 -14.49 22.82
N ILE A 128 21.56 -13.61 23.44
CA ILE A 128 21.55 -13.41 24.90
C ILE A 128 20.87 -14.58 25.61
N GLY A 129 19.81 -15.14 25.03
CA GLY A 129 19.10 -16.31 25.58
C GLY A 129 19.93 -17.60 25.58
N LEU A 130 20.77 -17.82 24.56
CA LEU A 130 21.66 -18.98 24.52
C LEU A 130 22.83 -18.87 25.51
N ALA A 131 23.34 -17.66 25.78
CA ALA A 131 24.43 -17.47 26.74
C ALA A 131 23.98 -17.70 28.20
N ALA A 132 22.72 -17.36 28.53
CA ALA A 132 22.18 -17.55 29.87
C ALA A 132 21.83 -19.02 30.20
N GLY A 133 21.59 -19.85 29.18
CA GLY A 133 21.24 -21.27 29.35
C GLY A 133 22.42 -22.23 29.54
N SER A 134 23.66 -21.77 29.36
CA SER A 134 24.86 -22.61 29.49
C SER A 134 25.52 -22.55 30.88
N ALA A 135 24.93 -21.82 31.83
CA ALA A 135 25.47 -21.62 33.18
C ALA A 135 24.63 -22.32 34.27
N LYS A 136 23.95 -23.41 33.94
CA LYS A 136 23.26 -24.26 34.92
C LYS A 136 23.50 -25.73 34.66
#